data_AF-A0A0C9ZIU0-F1
#
_entry.id   AF-A0A0C9ZIU0-F1
#
_cell.length_a   1.000
_cell.length_b   1.000
_cell.length_c   1.000
_cell.angle_alpha   90.00
_cell.angle_beta   90.00
_cell.angle_gamma   90.00
#
_symmetry.space_group_name_H-M   'P 1'
#
loop_
_entity.id
_entity.type
_entity.pdbx_description
1 polymer ?
#
loop_
_entity_poly.entity_id
_entity_poly.type
_entity_poly.pdbx_seq_one_letter_code
_entity_poly.pdbx_strand_id
1 'polypeptide(L)' 'HPLVYVEWFTVFHRKDEVSGLYIVSCSTHHHCPNVSIISTDHIVQLCHIQAQCGKHISGDW' A
#
# COMPACT_ATOMS: atom_id res chain seq x y z
N HIS A 1 -24.39 5.17 -0.55
CA HIS A 1 -23.01 4.96 -1.01
C HIS A 1 -22.21 4.38 0.15
N PRO A 2 -21.68 3.15 0.04
CA PRO A 2 -20.83 2.58 1.09
C PRO A 2 -19.59 3.45 1.27
N LEU A 3 -19.21 3.67 2.53
CA LEU A 3 -17.99 4.36 2.91
C LEU A 3 -16.92 3.35 3.31
N VAL A 4 -15.67 3.70 3.04
CA VAL A 4 -14.51 2.89 3.41
C VAL A 4 -13.47 3.75 4.12
N TYR A 5 -12.82 3.14 5.10
CA TYR A 5 -11.63 3.68 5.74
C TYR A 5 -10.40 3.26 4.93
N VAL A 6 -9.56 4.23 4.56
CA VAL A 6 -8.34 3.99 3.79
C VAL A 6 -7.13 4.56 4.52
N GLU A 7 -6.01 3.82 4.45
CA GLU A 7 -4.67 4.30 4.78
C GLU A 7 -3.94 4.62 3.48
N TRP A 8 -3.37 5.82 3.40
CA TRP A 8 -2.64 6.25 2.22
C TRP A 8 -1.21 5.70 2.23
N PHE A 9 -0.71 5.33 1.07
CA PHE A 9 0.70 4.97 0.86
C PHE A 9 1.46 6.13 0.21
N THR A 10 2.79 6.06 0.23
CA THR A 10 3.67 6.95 -0.52
C THR A 10 3.48 6.78 -2.03
N VAL A 11 3.79 7.84 -2.78
CA VAL A 11 3.71 7.82 -4.24
C VAL A 11 4.70 6.79 -4.81
N PHE A 12 4.36 6.20 -5.94
CA PHE A 12 5.22 5.25 -6.65
C PHE A 12 6.49 5.95 -7.14
N HIS A 13 7.58 5.83 -6.37
CA HIS A 13 8.87 6.46 -6.69
C HIS A 13 9.89 5.47 -7.24
N ARG A 14 10.18 4.42 -6.48
CA ARG A 14 11.26 3.46 -6.79
C ARG A 14 10.68 2.09 -7.09
N LYS A 15 11.20 1.47 -8.14
CA LYS A 15 10.95 0.07 -8.48
C LYS A 15 12.01 -0.81 -7.82
N ASP A 16 11.60 -1.90 -7.18
CA ASP A 16 12.50 -2.96 -6.77
C ASP A 16 12.99 -3.71 -8.02
N GLU A 17 14.31 -3.85 -8.17
CA GLU A 17 14.91 -4.40 -9.39
C GLU A 17 14.68 -5.91 -9.54
N VAL A 18 14.45 -6.60 -8.42
CA VAL A 18 14.25 -8.06 -8.40
C VAL A 18 12.80 -8.41 -8.73
N SER A 19 11.85 -7.86 -7.99
CA SER A 19 10.42 -8.15 -8.15
C SER A 19 9.76 -7.34 -9.26
N GLY A 20 10.39 -6.24 -9.68
CA GLY A 20 9.76 -5.29 -10.59
C GLY A 20 8.53 -4.58 -10.00
N LEU A 21 8.36 -4.59 -8.68
CA LEU A 21 7.25 -3.92 -8.00
C LEU A 21 7.67 -2.52 -7.55
N TYR A 22 6.72 -1.61 -7.43
CA TYR A 22 6.97 -0.32 -6.78
C TYR A 22 7.07 -0.50 -5.26
N ILE A 23 8.12 0.04 -4.67
CA ILE A 23 8.28 0.11 -3.23
C ILE A 23 7.42 1.27 -2.72
N VAL A 24 6.52 0.97 -1.80
CA VAL A 24 5.67 1.94 -1.10
C VAL A 24 5.78 1.75 0.40
N SER A 25 5.47 2.80 1.15
CA SER A 25 5.39 2.80 2.61
C SER A 25 4.12 3.52 3.05
N CYS A 26 3.62 3.26 4.26
CA CYS A 26 2.48 4.02 4.78
C CYS A 26 2.82 5.51 4.82
N SER A 27 1.92 6.34 4.28
CA SER A 27 2.01 7.79 4.38
C SER A 27 1.68 8.20 5.82
N THR A 28 2.47 9.12 6.37
CA THR A 28 2.24 9.65 7.71
C THR A 28 2.11 11.17 7.66
N HIS A 29 1.26 11.71 8.52
CA HIS A 29 1.11 13.15 8.74
C HIS A 29 1.21 13.41 10.24
N HIS A 30 2.17 14.24 10.66
CA HIS A 30 2.48 14.49 12.08
C HIS A 30 2.68 13.18 12.89
N HIS A 31 3.44 12.23 12.34
CA HIS A 31 3.70 10.91 12.94
C HIS A 31 2.48 9.99 13.11
N CYS A 32 1.31 10.38 12.62
CA CYS A 32 0.12 9.54 12.57
C CYS A 32 -0.09 8.98 11.16
N PRO A 33 -0.71 7.80 11.01
CA PRO A 33 -1.13 7.29 9.70
C PRO A 33 -1.97 8.34 8.97
N ASN A 34 -1.63 8.59 7.71
CA ASN A 34 -2.44 9.44 6.86
C ASN A 34 -3.64 8.63 6.38
N VAL A 35 -4.81 8.96 6.92
CA VAL A 35 -6.05 8.16 6.76
C VAL A 35 -7.18 9.02 6.26
N SER A 36 -8.16 8.41 5.60
CA SER A 36 -9.36 9.11 5.14
C SER A 36 -10.57 8.17 5.08
N ILE A 37 -11.76 8.75 5.16
CA ILE A 37 -13.01 8.04 4.87
C ILE A 37 -13.51 8.54 3.52
N ILE A 38 -13.65 7.64 2.55
CA ILE A 38 -14.06 7.98 1.19
C ILE A 38 -15.28 7.16 0.75
N SER A 39 -16.02 7.64 -0.25
CA SER A 39 -16.99 6.80 -0.94
C SER A 39 -16.26 5.69 -1.68
N THR A 40 -16.83 4.49 -1.68
CA THR A 40 -16.37 3.37 -2.52
C THR A 40 -16.27 3.74 -3.99
N ASP A 41 -17.12 4.64 -4.48
CA ASP A 41 -17.13 5.13 -5.86
C ASP A 41 -15.86 5.93 -6.22
N HIS A 42 -15.07 6.37 -5.23
CA HIS A 42 -13.80 7.09 -5.44
C HIS A 42 -12.61 6.15 -5.65
N ILE A 43 -12.78 4.83 -5.49
CA ILE A 43 -11.71 3.85 -5.74
C ILE A 43 -11.71 3.51 -7.23
N VAL A 44 -10.90 4.24 -7.99
CA VAL A 44 -10.78 4.07 -9.45
C VAL A 44 -9.77 2.99 -9.87
N GLN A 45 -8.83 2.61 -9.00
CA GLN A 45 -7.81 1.60 -9.31
C GLN A 45 -7.29 0.90 -8.05
N LEU A 46 -7.70 -0.35 -7.85
CA LEU A 46 -7.11 -1.23 -6.85
C LEU A 46 -5.74 -1.69 -7.34
N CYS A 47 -4.70 -1.42 -6.56
CA CYS A 47 -3.38 -2.02 -6.76
C CYS A 47 -3.26 -3.27 -5.87
N HIS A 48 -2.61 -4.32 -6.40
CA HIS A 48 -2.22 -5.46 -5.59
C HIS A 48 -1.01 -5.08 -4.75
N ILE A 49 -1.15 -5.19 -3.43
CA ILE A 49 -0.05 -4.95 -2.48
C ILE A 49 0.48 -6.31 -2.05
N GLN A 50 1.76 -6.56 -2.29
CA GLN A 50 2.48 -7.69 -1.74
C GLN A 50 3.32 -7.21 -0.55
N ALA A 51 3.10 -7.79 0.62
CA ALA A 51 3.91 -7.47 1.79
C ALA A 51 5.34 -8.00 1.58
N GLN A 52 6.33 -7.13 1.72
CA GLN A 52 7.72 -7.56 1.91
C GLN A 52 7.93 -7.84 3.40
N CYS A 53 8.09 -9.12 3.76
CA CYS A 53 8.63 -9.48 5.06
C CYS A 53 10.16 -9.54 4.93
N GLY A 54 10.90 -8.86 5.80
CA GLY A 54 12.37 -8.93 5.83
C GLY A 54 12.94 -10.31 6.21
N LYS A 55 12.07 -11.30 6.45
CA LYS A 55 12.44 -12.69 6.65
C LYS A 55 12.19 -13.46 5.36
N HIS A 56 13.16 -14.27 4.95
CA HIS A 56 12.98 -15.23 3.86
C HIS A 56 11.76 -16.10 4.18
N ILE A 57 10.68 -15.91 3.42
CA ILE A 57 9.52 -16.81 3.49
C ILE A 57 10.05 -18.14 2.96
N SER A 58 10.03 -19.19 3.78
CA SER A 58 10.43 -20.52 3.31
C SER A 58 9.60 -20.86 2.06
N GLY A 59 10.29 -21.32 1.01
CA GLY A 59 9.65 -21.84 -0.21
C GLY A 59 8.98 -23.20 0.01
N ASP A 60 9.06 -23.75 1.22
CA ASP A 60 8.37 -24.97 1.63
C ASP A 60 6.90 -24.64 1.98
N TRP A 61 6.11 -24.31 0.96
CA TRP A 61 4.65 -24.32 1.02
C TRP A 61 4.10 -25.46 0.18
#